data_AF-A0A078M4A5-F1
#
_entry.id   AF-A0A078M4A5-F1
#
_cell.length_a   1.000
_cell.length_b   1.000
_cell.length_c   1.000
_cell.angle_alpha   90.00
_cell.angle_beta   90.00
_cell.angle_gamma   90.00
#
_symmetry.space_group_name_H-M   'P 1'
#
loop_
_entity.id
_entity.type
_entity.pdbx_description
1 polymer ?
#
loop_
_entity_poly.entity_id
_entity_poly.type
_entity_poly.pdbx_seq_one_letter_code
_entity_poly.pdbx_strand_id
1 'polypeptide(L)'
;MYQGEKSMKFISNNDIKDPMINLAMEEYILREIPTDDSYFLFYVNQPSIIIGKNQNTIEEINEPYIKEHGIKVVRRVSGGGAVYHDEGNLNFSFITEDDGDSFHNFKKFTQPIVEALKEMGVDAELSGRNDIEIEGGKKVSGNAMFTQKGRMFSHGTLMLESDISEVQNALKVNPKKIQSKGVKSVSARVGNINDYLDEKIDIEEFKERILDKIFGGLENVEEYKLTGDDWAKINQLSEEKYQTWEWNYGRNPKYNYDNSHKYPAGLLDVRLEVRGGRIEHAKIFGDFFGVGEVVDVENLLIGVEHNRDAIAEAIKDVDISHYLGRITREEFLDLIS
;
A
#
# COMPACT_ATOMS: atom_id res chain seq x y z
N MET A 1 25.96 -18.47 -20.52
CA MET A 1 25.71 -17.02 -20.71
C MET A 1 24.22 -16.86 -20.94
N TYR A 2 23.46 -16.62 -19.86
CA TYR A 2 22.08 -16.14 -19.99
C TYR A 2 22.17 -14.64 -20.31
N GLN A 3 21.40 -14.21 -21.31
CA GLN A 3 21.24 -12.80 -21.65
C GLN A 3 20.36 -12.13 -20.57
N GLY A 4 20.89 -11.08 -19.94
CA GLY A 4 20.08 -9.94 -19.46
C GLY A 4 19.51 -10.00 -18.05
N GLU A 5 20.31 -10.17 -17.00
CA GLU A 5 19.91 -9.64 -15.68
C GLU A 5 19.99 -8.11 -15.76
N LYS A 6 18.86 -7.43 -15.58
CA LYS A 6 18.80 -5.97 -15.50
C LYS A 6 19.51 -5.53 -14.24
N SER A 7 20.39 -4.53 -14.34
CA SER A 7 21.02 -3.90 -13.18
C SER A 7 19.95 -3.23 -12.32
N MET A 8 20.13 -3.27 -11.00
CA MET A 8 19.34 -2.49 -10.05
C MET A 8 20.06 -1.15 -9.82
N LYS A 9 19.33 -0.05 -9.86
CA LYS A 9 19.85 1.29 -9.58
C LYS A 9 19.12 1.95 -8.43
N PHE A 10 19.84 2.69 -7.60
CA PHE A 10 19.27 3.47 -6.52
C PHE A 10 18.76 4.82 -7.03
N ILE A 11 17.57 5.25 -6.59
CA ILE A 11 17.05 6.60 -6.84
C ILE A 11 16.90 7.31 -5.50
N SER A 12 17.64 8.41 -5.32
CA SER A 12 17.49 9.31 -4.17
C SER A 12 16.24 10.18 -4.30
N ASN A 13 15.52 10.37 -3.19
CA ASN A 13 14.42 11.33 -3.10
C ASN A 13 14.87 12.72 -2.63
N ASN A 14 16.19 12.97 -2.52
CA ASN A 14 16.78 14.21 -2.01
C ASN A 14 16.29 14.60 -0.60
N ASP A 15 16.07 13.61 0.26
CA ASP A 15 15.59 13.77 1.64
C ASP A 15 14.26 14.52 1.79
N ILE A 16 13.47 14.59 0.71
CA ILE A 16 12.13 15.17 0.74
C ILE A 16 11.25 14.35 1.69
N LYS A 17 10.61 15.02 2.65
CA LYS A 17 9.73 14.38 3.64
C LYS A 17 8.23 14.54 3.35
N ASP A 18 7.87 15.18 2.23
CA ASP A 18 6.47 15.36 1.85
C ASP A 18 5.91 14.07 1.22
N PRO A 19 4.90 13.42 1.84
CA PRO A 19 4.29 12.22 1.27
C PRO A 19 3.64 12.46 -0.10
N MET A 20 3.14 13.67 -0.37
CA MET A 20 2.50 13.97 -1.65
C MET A 20 3.52 14.00 -2.79
N ILE A 21 4.78 14.33 -2.50
CA ILE A 21 5.88 14.30 -3.47
C ILE A 21 6.48 12.90 -3.55
N ASN A 22 6.72 12.25 -2.41
CA ASN A 22 7.35 10.92 -2.38
C ASN A 22 6.50 9.86 -3.12
N LEU A 23 5.18 9.87 -2.94
CA LEU A 23 4.29 8.96 -3.66
C LEU A 23 4.17 9.33 -5.14
N ALA A 24 4.20 10.63 -5.48
CA ALA A 24 4.25 11.08 -6.87
C ALA A 24 5.53 10.62 -7.57
N MET A 25 6.67 10.70 -6.89
CA MET A 25 7.95 10.21 -7.38
C MET A 25 7.90 8.69 -7.64
N GLU A 26 7.39 7.90 -6.70
CA GLU A 26 7.25 6.44 -6.86
C GLU A 26 6.37 6.07 -8.08
N GLU A 27 5.20 6.71 -8.23
CA GLU A 27 4.32 6.48 -9.38
C GLU A 27 4.94 6.98 -10.70
N TYR A 28 5.66 8.09 -10.68
CA TYR A 28 6.36 8.61 -11.84
C TYR A 28 7.44 7.64 -12.32
N ILE A 29 8.27 7.13 -11.41
CA ILE A 29 9.34 6.17 -11.74
C ILE A 29 8.74 4.90 -12.34
N LEU A 30 7.65 4.40 -11.76
CA LEU A 30 6.93 3.26 -12.32
C LEU A 30 6.43 3.50 -13.76
N ARG A 31 6.03 4.72 -14.10
CA ARG A 31 5.35 5.01 -15.38
C ARG A 31 6.28 5.47 -16.49
N GLU A 32 7.24 6.32 -16.16
CA GLU A 32 7.91 7.18 -17.14
C GLU A 32 9.42 6.90 -17.24
N ILE A 33 10.05 6.41 -16.18
CA ILE A 33 11.49 6.11 -16.20
C ILE A 33 11.75 4.84 -17.02
N PRO A 34 12.84 4.76 -17.81
CA PRO A 34 13.15 3.61 -18.68
C PRO A 34 13.08 2.26 -17.97
N THR A 35 12.81 1.18 -18.71
CA THR A 35 12.71 -0.17 -18.13
C THR A 35 13.97 -0.99 -18.29
N ASP A 36 15.06 -0.42 -18.81
CA ASP A 36 16.33 -1.12 -19.02
C ASP A 36 16.92 -1.63 -17.70
N ASP A 37 16.62 -0.94 -16.60
CA ASP A 37 17.04 -1.25 -15.23
C ASP A 37 15.83 -1.54 -14.32
N SER A 38 16.10 -2.19 -13.18
CA SER A 38 15.20 -2.12 -12.02
C SER A 38 15.64 -0.99 -11.10
N TYR A 39 14.73 -0.43 -10.32
CA TYR A 39 15.03 0.68 -9.42
C TYR A 39 14.71 0.31 -7.98
N PHE A 40 15.53 0.83 -7.07
CA PHE A 40 15.30 0.78 -5.64
C PHE A 40 15.36 2.19 -5.08
N LEU A 41 14.46 2.53 -4.18
CA LEU A 41 14.42 3.85 -3.58
C LEU A 41 13.93 3.79 -2.14
N PHE A 42 14.32 4.81 -1.39
CA PHE A 42 13.81 5.07 -0.06
C PHE A 42 13.04 6.39 0.00
N TYR A 43 12.13 6.47 0.96
CA TYR A 43 11.62 7.74 1.43
C TYR A 43 11.21 7.65 2.90
N VAL A 44 11.35 8.77 3.60
CA VAL A 44 10.86 8.98 4.97
C VAL A 44 9.86 10.11 4.88
N ASN A 45 8.69 9.95 5.48
CA ASN A 45 7.66 10.97 5.42
C ASN A 45 7.56 11.67 6.77
N GLN A 46 7.24 12.96 6.76
CA GLN A 46 6.71 13.66 7.93
C GLN A 46 5.42 12.98 8.42
N PRO A 47 4.91 13.26 9.64
CA PRO A 47 3.70 12.66 10.19
C PRO A 47 2.53 12.60 9.19
N SER A 48 2.17 11.39 8.77
CA SER A 48 1.23 11.14 7.68
C SER A 48 0.47 9.84 7.85
N ILE A 49 -0.78 9.81 7.41
CA ILE A 49 -1.56 8.60 7.17
C ILE A 49 -1.57 8.31 5.67
N ILE A 50 -1.08 7.12 5.30
CA ILE A 50 -1.14 6.65 3.92
C ILE A 50 -2.31 5.67 3.76
N ILE A 51 -3.32 6.10 3.01
CA ILE A 51 -4.56 5.36 2.78
C ILE A 51 -4.39 4.42 1.57
N GLY A 52 -4.81 3.16 1.69
CA GLY A 52 -4.81 2.22 0.57
C GLY A 52 -5.80 2.61 -0.53
N LYS A 53 -5.50 2.23 -1.78
CA LYS A 53 -6.23 2.66 -2.98
C LYS A 53 -7.75 2.63 -2.83
N ASN A 54 -8.30 1.53 -2.31
CA ASN A 54 -9.75 1.30 -2.25
C ASN A 54 -10.35 1.54 -0.86
N GLN A 55 -9.65 2.17 0.09
CA GLN A 55 -10.22 2.42 1.41
C GLN A 55 -11.07 3.68 1.47
N ASN A 56 -12.10 3.68 2.32
CA ASN A 56 -12.87 4.87 2.63
C ASN A 56 -12.11 5.73 3.67
N THR A 57 -11.47 6.80 3.21
CA THR A 57 -10.59 7.65 4.03
C THR A 57 -11.27 8.17 5.30
N ILE A 58 -12.51 8.65 5.19
CA ILE A 58 -13.24 9.26 6.31
C ILE A 58 -13.50 8.24 7.44
N GLU A 59 -13.68 6.97 7.08
CA GLU A 59 -13.90 5.88 8.02
C GLU A 59 -12.61 5.35 8.65
N GLU A 60 -11.46 5.56 8.03
CA GLU A 60 -10.17 5.05 8.52
C GLU A 60 -9.42 6.07 9.41
N ILE A 61 -9.74 7.37 9.34
CA ILE A 61 -8.98 8.42 10.04
C ILE A 61 -9.75 9.07 11.20
N ASN A 62 -9.01 9.47 12.23
CA ASN A 62 -9.50 10.32 13.31
C ASN A 62 -9.38 11.81 12.92
N GLU A 63 -10.34 12.30 12.13
CA GLU A 63 -10.34 13.66 11.54
C GLU A 63 -10.04 14.80 12.54
N PRO A 64 -10.62 14.87 13.75
CA PRO A 64 -10.25 15.89 14.74
C PRO A 64 -8.77 15.84 15.13
N TYR A 65 -8.26 14.64 15.42
CA TYR A 65 -6.90 14.44 15.89
C TYR A 65 -5.86 14.82 14.83
N ILE A 66 -6.05 14.36 13.59
CA ILE A 66 -5.10 14.64 12.50
C ILE A 66 -5.03 16.13 12.18
N LYS A 67 -6.15 16.87 12.32
CA LYS A 67 -6.18 18.33 12.11
C LYS A 67 -5.44 19.06 13.21
N GLU A 68 -5.64 18.65 14.46
CA GLU A 68 -4.96 19.22 15.62
C GLU A 68 -3.43 19.03 15.54
N HIS A 69 -2.99 17.86 15.07
CA HIS A 69 -1.56 17.48 15.03
C HIS A 69 -0.90 17.73 13.65
N GLY A 70 -1.62 18.30 12.69
CA GLY A 70 -1.08 18.61 11.36
C GLY A 70 -0.68 17.37 10.52
N ILE A 71 -1.24 16.20 10.83
CA ILE A 71 -0.94 14.93 10.16
C ILE A 71 -1.51 14.93 8.75
N LYS A 72 -0.69 14.64 7.74
CA LYS A 72 -1.11 14.59 6.34
C LYS A 72 -1.92 13.33 6.06
N VAL A 73 -2.86 13.38 5.11
CA VAL A 73 -3.60 12.21 4.63
C VAL A 73 -3.40 12.10 3.14
N VAL A 74 -2.78 11.01 2.69
CA VAL A 74 -2.47 10.79 1.28
C VAL A 74 -2.87 9.38 0.87
N ARG A 75 -3.58 9.24 -0.25
CA ARG A 75 -3.92 7.93 -0.81
C ARG A 75 -2.80 7.44 -1.73
N ARG A 76 -2.38 6.18 -1.57
CA ARG A 76 -1.41 5.52 -2.47
C ARG A 76 -2.12 4.73 -3.57
N VAL A 77 -1.40 4.42 -4.65
CA VAL A 77 -1.95 3.67 -5.80
C VAL A 77 -2.05 2.16 -5.56
N SER A 78 -1.30 1.61 -4.61
CA SER A 78 -1.40 0.20 -4.24
C SER A 78 -2.59 -0.07 -3.31
N GLY A 79 -3.10 -1.31 -3.32
CA GLY A 79 -4.10 -1.79 -2.37
C GLY A 79 -3.57 -1.94 -0.93
N GLY A 80 -4.31 -2.66 -0.08
CA GLY A 80 -3.97 -2.87 1.33
C GLY A 80 -4.58 -1.84 2.28
N GLY A 81 -4.19 -1.93 3.56
CA GLY A 81 -4.74 -1.10 4.65
C GLY A 81 -4.07 0.26 4.82
N ALA A 82 -4.57 1.04 5.78
CA ALA A 82 -4.03 2.35 6.14
C ALA A 82 -2.82 2.15 7.07
N VAL A 83 -1.80 2.97 6.89
CA VAL A 83 -0.57 2.97 7.71
C VAL A 83 -0.25 4.39 8.14
N TYR A 84 0.38 4.53 9.30
CA TYR A 84 0.91 5.79 9.80
C TYR A 84 2.41 5.83 9.55
N HIS A 85 2.91 6.96 9.08
CA HIS A 85 4.33 7.25 8.90
C HIS A 85 4.72 8.44 9.76
N ASP A 86 5.95 8.41 10.25
CA ASP A 86 6.68 9.52 10.82
C ASP A 86 8.15 9.43 10.39
N GLU A 87 8.99 10.29 10.96
CA GLU A 87 10.41 10.31 10.64
C GLU A 87 11.19 9.09 11.17
N GLY A 88 10.60 8.31 12.08
CA GLY A 88 11.12 7.03 12.55
C GLY A 88 10.76 5.85 11.65
N ASN A 89 9.98 6.08 10.58
CA ASN A 89 9.56 5.07 9.61
C ASN A 89 10.29 5.24 8.27
N LEU A 90 11.20 4.31 7.95
CA LEU A 90 11.79 4.22 6.62
C LEU A 90 10.85 3.47 5.68
N ASN A 91 10.60 3.99 4.48
CA ASN A 91 9.89 3.27 3.43
C ASN A 91 10.86 2.89 2.34
N PHE A 92 10.68 1.70 1.77
CA PHE A 92 11.45 1.21 0.64
C PHE A 92 10.53 0.82 -0.51
N SER A 93 11.03 0.89 -1.75
CA SER A 93 10.29 0.45 -2.92
C SER A 93 11.22 -0.17 -3.96
N PHE A 94 10.89 -1.39 -4.38
CA PHE A 94 11.47 -2.05 -5.54
C PHE A 94 10.57 -1.83 -6.74
N ILE A 95 11.07 -1.18 -7.78
CA ILE A 95 10.35 -0.92 -9.03
C ILE A 95 11.00 -1.75 -10.14
N THR A 96 10.24 -2.64 -10.75
CA THR A 96 10.75 -3.60 -11.73
C THR A 96 9.69 -3.89 -12.80
N GLU A 97 10.05 -4.70 -13.80
CA GLU A 97 9.05 -5.27 -14.71
C GLU A 97 8.22 -6.33 -14.01
N ASP A 98 6.94 -6.39 -14.37
CA ASP A 98 6.07 -7.49 -13.94
C ASP A 98 6.36 -8.69 -14.84
N ASP A 99 7.14 -9.64 -14.34
CA ASP A 99 7.46 -10.90 -15.04
C ASP A 99 6.26 -11.86 -15.12
N GLY A 100 5.09 -11.45 -14.61
CA GLY A 100 3.86 -12.25 -14.56
C GLY A 100 3.77 -13.20 -13.36
N ASP A 101 4.89 -13.43 -12.66
CA ASP A 101 4.99 -14.29 -11.48
C ASP A 101 5.34 -13.50 -10.19
N SER A 102 5.74 -12.23 -10.33
CA SER A 102 6.18 -11.38 -9.23
C SER A 102 5.05 -10.69 -8.47
N PHE A 103 3.94 -10.38 -9.15
CA PHE A 103 2.79 -9.79 -8.48
C PHE A 103 2.18 -10.78 -7.46
N HIS A 104 1.98 -10.33 -6.23
CA HIS A 104 1.65 -11.14 -5.03
C HIS A 104 2.76 -12.04 -4.47
N ASN A 105 3.96 -12.07 -5.07
CA ASN A 105 5.12 -12.75 -4.49
C ASN A 105 5.89 -11.83 -3.54
N PHE A 106 5.26 -11.49 -2.41
CA PHE A 106 5.87 -10.62 -1.39
C PHE A 106 7.24 -11.12 -0.95
N LYS A 107 7.40 -12.44 -0.85
CA LYS A 107 8.65 -13.08 -0.44
C LYS A 107 9.84 -12.64 -1.30
N LYS A 108 9.68 -12.53 -2.64
CA LYS A 108 10.75 -12.12 -3.55
C LYS A 108 11.37 -10.77 -3.14
N PHE A 109 10.55 -9.81 -2.72
CA PHE A 109 10.97 -8.45 -2.42
C PHE A 109 11.23 -8.20 -0.93
N THR A 110 10.61 -8.96 -0.04
CA THR A 110 10.86 -8.83 1.40
C THR A 110 12.08 -9.63 1.86
N GLN A 111 12.49 -10.67 1.14
CA GLN A 111 13.59 -11.54 1.54
C GLN A 111 14.93 -10.78 1.71
N PRO A 112 15.35 -9.90 0.78
CA PRO A 112 16.58 -9.11 0.97
C PRO A 112 16.52 -8.23 2.22
N ILE A 113 15.36 -7.66 2.53
CA ILE A 113 15.12 -6.83 3.72
C ILE A 113 15.21 -7.68 4.99
N VAL A 114 14.59 -8.86 5.00
CA VAL A 114 14.66 -9.81 6.12
C VAL A 114 16.11 -10.23 6.39
N GLU A 115 16.87 -10.51 5.34
CA GLU A 115 18.28 -10.89 5.50
C GLU A 115 19.13 -9.71 6.03
N ALA A 116 18.88 -8.49 5.57
CA ALA A 116 19.56 -7.30 6.09
C ALA A 116 19.30 -7.13 7.60
N LEU A 117 18.04 -7.29 8.04
CA LEU A 117 17.68 -7.23 9.45
C LEU A 117 18.38 -8.33 10.27
N LYS A 118 18.46 -9.56 9.74
CA LYS A 118 19.18 -10.65 10.40
C LYS A 118 20.67 -10.38 10.54
N GLU A 119 21.30 -9.78 9.53
CA GLU A 119 22.71 -9.39 9.60
C GLU A 119 22.97 -8.28 10.64
N MET A 120 21.96 -7.44 10.90
CA MET A 120 21.99 -6.47 12.01
C MET A 120 21.76 -7.11 13.39
N GLY A 121 21.45 -8.41 13.46
CA GLY A 121 21.15 -9.10 14.72
C GLY A 121 19.66 -9.20 15.07
N VAL A 122 18.75 -8.75 14.19
CA VAL A 122 17.30 -8.80 14.42
C VAL A 122 16.71 -10.05 13.76
N ASP A 123 16.15 -10.97 14.55
CA ASP A 123 15.49 -12.16 14.00
C ASP A 123 14.13 -11.79 13.38
N ALA A 124 14.16 -11.49 12.08
CA ALA A 124 13.01 -11.12 11.28
C ALA A 124 12.51 -12.27 10.39
N GLU A 125 11.20 -12.33 10.13
CA GLU A 125 10.63 -13.24 9.16
C GLU A 125 9.41 -12.65 8.45
N LEU A 126 9.14 -13.14 7.24
CA LEU A 126 7.88 -12.86 6.56
C LEU A 126 6.76 -13.66 7.24
N SER A 127 5.77 -12.95 7.75
CA SER A 127 4.60 -13.51 8.42
C SER A 127 3.30 -13.18 7.68
N GLY A 128 2.37 -14.14 7.67
CA GLY A 128 1.10 -14.03 6.96
C GLY A 128 1.30 -13.85 5.45
N ARG A 129 0.71 -12.79 4.89
CA ARG A 129 0.75 -12.50 3.44
C ARG A 129 1.84 -11.50 3.07
N ASN A 130 2.04 -10.47 3.89
CA ASN A 130 2.76 -9.25 3.52
C ASN A 130 3.35 -8.50 4.74
N ASP A 131 3.38 -9.09 5.92
CA ASP A 131 3.94 -8.46 7.13
C ASP A 131 5.37 -9.01 7.36
N ILE A 132 6.33 -8.16 7.73
CA ILE A 132 7.58 -8.65 8.37
C ILE A 132 7.39 -8.53 9.87
N GLU A 133 7.55 -9.65 10.56
CA GLU A 133 7.50 -9.74 12.02
C GLU A 133 8.90 -10.07 12.55
N ILE A 134 9.15 -9.66 13.79
CA ILE A 134 10.38 -9.94 14.55
C ILE A 134 10.03 -10.67 15.85
N GLU A 135 11.05 -10.95 16.68
CA GLU A 135 10.91 -11.69 17.94
C GLU A 135 9.65 -11.29 18.76
N GLY A 136 8.89 -12.30 19.16
CA GLY A 136 7.62 -12.12 19.87
C GLY A 136 6.43 -11.80 18.97
N GLY A 137 6.57 -11.93 17.65
CA GLY A 137 5.49 -11.73 16.67
C GLY A 137 5.13 -10.25 16.48
N LYS A 138 6.10 -9.35 16.71
CA LYS A 138 5.90 -7.91 16.51
C LYS A 138 6.09 -7.55 15.04
N LYS A 139 5.06 -6.99 14.43
CA LYS A 139 5.13 -6.45 13.07
C LYS A 139 5.97 -5.17 13.04
N VAL A 140 7.01 -5.16 12.19
CA VAL A 140 7.87 -4.00 11.91
C VAL A 140 7.71 -3.46 10.49
N SER A 141 7.12 -4.24 9.59
CA SER A 141 6.91 -3.85 8.19
C SER A 141 5.54 -4.29 7.69
N GLY A 142 4.83 -3.41 6.99
CA GLY A 142 3.71 -3.76 6.13
C GLY A 142 4.06 -3.54 4.66
N ASN A 143 3.81 -4.54 3.82
CA ASN A 143 4.18 -4.50 2.41
C ASN A 143 2.96 -4.42 1.51
N ALA A 144 3.07 -3.74 0.37
CA ALA A 144 2.04 -3.65 -0.64
C ALA A 144 2.66 -3.64 -2.04
N MET A 145 1.85 -4.00 -3.02
CA MET A 145 2.28 -4.06 -4.42
C MET A 145 1.27 -3.34 -5.30
N PHE A 146 1.77 -2.83 -6.41
CA PHE A 146 0.98 -2.26 -7.49
C PHE A 146 1.60 -2.66 -8.83
N THR A 147 0.76 -2.99 -9.81
CA THR A 147 1.19 -3.31 -11.18
C THR A 147 0.36 -2.52 -12.18
N GLN A 148 1.02 -2.04 -13.24
CA GLN A 148 0.41 -1.32 -14.35
C GLN A 148 1.25 -1.46 -15.61
N LYS A 149 0.62 -1.85 -16.73
CA LYS A 149 1.25 -1.92 -18.07
C LYS A 149 2.56 -2.73 -18.11
N GLY A 150 2.61 -3.86 -17.39
CA GLY A 150 3.79 -4.75 -17.37
C GLY A 150 4.93 -4.26 -16.48
N ARG A 151 4.70 -3.24 -15.65
CA ARG A 151 5.62 -2.81 -14.60
C ARG A 151 4.95 -2.91 -13.25
N MET A 152 5.75 -3.11 -12.21
CA MET A 152 5.25 -3.15 -10.86
C MET A 152 6.20 -2.48 -9.88
N PHE A 153 5.65 -2.08 -8.74
CA PHE A 153 6.45 -1.86 -7.55
C PHE A 153 6.00 -2.76 -6.40
N SER A 154 6.96 -3.11 -5.56
CA SER A 154 6.75 -3.71 -4.24
C SER A 154 7.38 -2.80 -3.21
N HIS A 155 6.54 -2.18 -2.39
CA HIS A 155 6.99 -1.27 -1.35
C HIS A 155 6.61 -1.75 0.04
N GLY A 156 7.28 -1.20 1.04
CA GLY A 156 7.01 -1.53 2.42
C GLY A 156 7.49 -0.46 3.38
N THR A 157 6.93 -0.50 4.58
CA THR A 157 7.38 0.29 5.72
C THR A 157 8.46 -0.46 6.50
N LEU A 158 9.30 0.24 7.23
CA LEU A 158 10.25 -0.29 8.21
C LEU A 158 10.24 0.66 9.40
N MET A 159 9.52 0.27 10.44
CA MET A 159 9.38 1.05 11.67
C MET A 159 10.69 0.92 12.46
N LEU A 160 11.60 1.86 12.27
CA LEU A 160 12.88 1.87 12.96
C LEU A 160 12.71 2.37 14.39
N GLU A 161 12.08 3.53 14.55
CA GLU A 161 11.81 4.21 15.83
C GLU A 161 10.57 5.11 15.70
N SER A 162 9.47 4.55 15.18
CA SER A 162 8.21 5.29 15.04
C SER A 162 7.46 5.43 16.36
N ASP A 163 6.67 6.50 16.50
CA ASP A 163 5.74 6.65 17.60
C ASP A 163 4.50 5.78 17.38
N ILE A 164 4.54 4.58 17.93
CA ILE A 164 3.46 3.59 17.83
C ILE A 164 2.15 4.13 18.47
N SER A 165 2.23 5.07 19.41
CA SER A 165 1.04 5.62 20.06
C SER A 165 0.21 6.47 19.09
N GLU A 166 0.87 7.18 18.17
CA GLU A 166 0.23 7.98 17.13
C GLU A 166 -0.60 7.13 16.18
N VAL A 167 -0.19 5.89 15.91
CA VAL A 167 -0.97 4.94 15.09
C VAL A 167 -2.39 4.76 15.66
N GLN A 168 -2.52 4.66 16.98
CA GLN A 168 -3.81 4.47 17.63
C GLN A 168 -4.65 5.74 17.68
N ASN A 169 -4.00 6.89 17.80
CA ASN A 169 -4.68 8.17 17.90
C ASN A 169 -5.18 8.65 16.54
N ALA A 170 -4.38 8.43 15.49
CA ALA A 170 -4.62 8.95 14.15
C ALA A 170 -5.57 8.06 13.32
N LEU A 171 -5.61 6.74 13.58
CA LEU A 171 -6.46 5.79 12.86
C LEU A 171 -7.69 5.36 13.65
N LYS A 172 -8.84 5.31 12.97
CA LYS A 172 -10.06 4.65 13.49
C LYS A 172 -9.98 3.16 13.20
N VAL A 173 -9.91 2.34 14.24
CA VAL A 173 -9.92 0.89 14.07
C VAL A 173 -11.35 0.40 13.82
N ASN A 174 -11.62 -0.12 12.63
CA ASN A 174 -12.92 -0.74 12.33
C ASN A 174 -13.12 -1.99 13.22
N PRO A 175 -14.19 -2.06 14.04
CA PRO A 175 -14.44 -3.19 14.94
C PRO A 175 -14.49 -4.56 14.23
N LYS A 176 -14.94 -4.61 12.97
CA LYS A 176 -14.98 -5.84 12.16
C LYS A 176 -13.56 -6.36 11.84
N LYS A 177 -12.54 -5.50 11.79
CA LYS A 177 -11.13 -5.89 11.64
C LYS A 177 -10.54 -6.49 12.94
N ILE A 178 -11.12 -6.17 14.10
CA ILE A 178 -10.64 -6.60 15.43
C ILE A 178 -11.16 -8.01 15.76
N GLN A 179 -12.45 -8.28 15.49
CA GLN A 179 -13.09 -9.54 15.85
C GLN A 179 -12.46 -10.78 15.21
N SER A 180 -12.00 -10.70 13.95
CA SER A 180 -11.50 -11.87 13.22
C SER A 180 -10.08 -12.31 13.61
N LYS A 181 -9.31 -11.45 14.32
CA LYS A 181 -7.94 -11.76 14.76
C LYS A 181 -7.81 -12.02 16.27
N GLY A 182 -8.90 -11.90 17.04
CA GLY A 182 -8.89 -12.14 18.50
C GLY A 182 -8.06 -11.14 19.32
N VAL A 183 -7.75 -9.96 18.79
CA VAL A 183 -6.76 -9.03 19.36
C VAL A 183 -7.43 -7.90 20.14
N LYS A 184 -6.84 -7.49 21.28
CA LYS A 184 -7.33 -6.37 22.11
C LYS A 184 -6.92 -4.97 21.60
N SER A 185 -5.84 -4.83 20.82
CA SER A 185 -5.32 -3.55 20.29
C SER A 185 -4.30 -3.74 19.15
N VAL A 186 -4.22 -2.80 18.19
CA VAL A 186 -3.22 -2.75 17.11
C VAL A 186 -1.80 -2.50 17.64
N SER A 187 -1.64 -1.62 18.64
CA SER A 187 -0.34 -1.31 19.27
C SER A 187 0.32 -2.51 19.93
N ALA A 188 -0.47 -3.50 20.34
CA ALA A 188 0.06 -4.72 20.93
C ALA A 188 0.78 -5.62 19.91
N ARG A 189 0.53 -5.45 18.59
CA ARG A 189 1.10 -6.27 17.52
C ARG A 189 2.25 -5.60 16.77
N VAL A 190 2.44 -4.29 16.88
CA VAL A 190 3.54 -3.58 16.19
C VAL A 190 4.72 -3.33 17.13
N GLY A 191 5.92 -3.14 16.57
CA GLY A 191 7.14 -2.83 17.30
C GLY A 191 8.11 -2.02 16.43
N ASN A 192 9.14 -1.47 17.07
CA ASN A 192 10.23 -0.78 16.41
C ASN A 192 11.45 -1.68 16.31
N ILE A 193 12.22 -1.56 15.22
CA ILE A 193 13.42 -2.37 14.98
C ILE A 193 14.51 -2.05 16.02
N ASN A 194 14.66 -0.77 16.41
CA ASN A 194 15.63 -0.36 17.43
C ASN A 194 15.39 -0.96 18.82
N ASP A 195 14.19 -1.47 19.11
CA ASP A 195 13.91 -2.15 20.38
C ASP A 195 14.59 -3.55 20.45
N TYR A 196 15.10 -4.04 19.32
CA TYR A 196 15.65 -5.38 19.15
C TYR A 196 17.09 -5.37 18.63
N LEU A 197 17.70 -4.18 18.50
CA LEU A 197 19.12 -4.02 18.22
C LEU A 197 19.90 -3.89 19.53
N ASP A 198 21.12 -4.40 19.55
CA ASP A 198 22.04 -4.22 20.70
C ASP A 198 22.39 -2.74 20.90
N GLU A 199 22.58 -2.01 19.80
CA GLU A 199 22.81 -0.57 19.76
C GLU A 199 21.82 0.08 18.81
N LYS A 200 21.13 1.13 19.29
CA LYS A 200 20.19 1.89 18.46
C LYS A 200 20.93 2.63 17.35
N ILE A 201 20.35 2.60 16.16
CA ILE A 201 20.86 3.29 14.98
C ILE A 201 19.87 4.36 14.52
N ASP A 202 20.36 5.34 13.76
CA ASP A 202 19.50 6.32 13.11
C ASP A 202 19.06 5.87 11.71
N ILE A 203 18.20 6.66 11.08
CA ILE A 203 17.64 6.37 9.77
C ILE A 203 18.71 6.32 8.68
N GLU A 204 19.77 7.13 8.77
CA GLU A 204 20.80 7.18 7.73
C GLU A 204 21.68 5.95 7.80
N GLU A 205 22.12 5.57 9.01
CA GLU A 205 22.83 4.31 9.22
C GLU A 205 21.96 3.11 8.83
N PHE A 206 20.66 3.15 9.13
CA PHE A 206 19.74 2.10 8.73
C PHE A 206 19.62 1.99 7.20
N LYS A 207 19.47 3.11 6.48
CA LYS A 207 19.48 3.14 5.00
C LYS A 207 20.76 2.54 4.43
N GLU A 208 21.93 2.94 4.96
CA GLU A 208 23.24 2.47 4.49
C GLU A 208 23.35 0.95 4.61
N ARG A 209 23.02 0.39 5.77
CA ARG A 209 23.08 -1.07 5.99
C ARG A 209 22.10 -1.85 5.10
N ILE A 210 20.91 -1.31 4.83
CA ILE A 210 19.97 -1.94 3.90
C ILE A 210 20.50 -1.85 2.44
N LEU A 211 21.07 -0.72 2.03
CA LEU A 211 21.68 -0.57 0.69
C LEU A 211 22.86 -1.53 0.51
N ASP A 212 23.73 -1.62 1.50
CA ASP A 212 24.87 -2.54 1.50
C ASP A 212 24.41 -3.97 1.22
N LYS A 213 23.35 -4.42 1.92
CA LYS A 213 22.78 -5.74 1.69
C LYS A 213 22.15 -5.92 0.31
N ILE A 214 21.35 -4.96 -0.15
CA ILE A 214 20.61 -5.05 -1.42
C ILE A 214 21.56 -5.05 -2.63
N PHE A 215 22.60 -4.23 -2.58
CA PHE A 215 23.56 -4.06 -3.68
C PHE A 215 24.81 -4.94 -3.52
N GLY A 216 24.95 -5.65 -2.40
CA GLY A 216 26.10 -6.50 -2.11
C GLY A 216 27.39 -5.71 -1.90
N GLY A 217 27.29 -4.55 -1.23
CA GLY A 217 28.38 -3.60 -1.01
C GLY A 217 27.95 -2.18 -1.39
N LEU A 218 28.19 -1.20 -0.52
CA LEU A 218 27.93 0.23 -0.80
C LEU A 218 28.66 0.73 -2.06
N GLU A 219 29.83 0.17 -2.39
CA GLU A 219 30.57 0.51 -3.60
C GLU A 219 29.88 0.09 -4.90
N ASN A 220 28.90 -0.83 -4.82
CA ASN A 220 28.13 -1.33 -5.95
C ASN A 220 26.82 -0.54 -6.17
N VAL A 221 26.53 0.45 -5.31
CA VAL A 221 25.32 1.27 -5.41
C VAL A 221 25.47 2.24 -6.59
N GLU A 222 24.88 1.88 -7.73
CA GLU A 222 24.77 2.76 -8.88
C GLU A 222 23.52 3.66 -8.75
N GLU A 223 23.71 4.97 -8.77
CA GLU A 223 22.61 5.94 -8.65
C GLU A 223 22.04 6.34 -10.03
N TYR A 224 20.72 6.23 -10.19
CA TYR A 224 19.98 6.90 -11.25
C TYR A 224 19.51 8.27 -10.76
N LYS A 225 20.04 9.33 -11.39
CA LYS A 225 19.73 10.72 -11.02
C LYS A 225 18.53 11.23 -11.80
N LEU A 226 17.44 11.53 -11.08
CA LEU A 226 16.28 12.22 -11.64
C LEU A 226 16.69 13.59 -12.18
N THR A 227 16.30 13.88 -13.42
CA THR A 227 16.59 15.15 -14.10
C THR A 227 15.65 16.26 -13.63
N GLY A 228 15.96 17.51 -14.01
CA GLY A 228 15.05 18.64 -13.75
C GLY A 228 13.66 18.45 -14.39
N ASP A 229 13.61 17.83 -15.57
CA ASP A 229 12.36 17.52 -16.27
C ASP A 229 11.57 16.41 -15.54
N ASP A 230 12.26 15.41 -14.98
CA ASP A 230 11.63 14.38 -14.14
C ASP A 230 10.98 15.03 -12.91
N TRP A 231 11.71 15.89 -12.20
CA TRP A 231 11.18 16.61 -11.05
C TRP A 231 9.99 17.51 -11.40
N ALA A 232 10.02 18.17 -12.57
CA ALA A 232 8.89 18.97 -13.03
C ALA A 232 7.61 18.12 -13.19
N LYS A 233 7.74 16.93 -13.80
CA LYS A 233 6.61 15.99 -13.97
C LYS A 233 6.16 15.36 -12.65
N ILE A 234 7.09 15.06 -11.73
CA ILE A 234 6.78 14.58 -10.38
C ILE A 234 5.95 15.61 -9.63
N ASN A 235 6.37 16.88 -9.66
CA ASN A 235 5.64 17.98 -9.02
C ASN A 235 4.27 18.17 -9.66
N GLN A 236 4.18 18.14 -10.98
CA GLN A 236 2.90 18.20 -11.69
C GLN A 236 1.96 17.06 -11.28
N LEU A 237 2.45 15.81 -11.25
CA LEU A 237 1.67 14.66 -10.80
C LEU A 237 1.22 14.81 -9.34
N SER A 238 2.08 15.37 -8.49
CA SER A 238 1.72 15.67 -7.10
C SER A 238 0.56 16.66 -7.02
N GLU A 239 0.65 17.79 -7.73
CA GLU A 239 -0.38 18.83 -7.77
C GLU A 239 -1.71 18.32 -8.33
N GLU A 240 -1.67 17.59 -9.44
CA GLU A 240 -2.86 17.12 -10.16
C GLU A 240 -3.55 15.94 -9.49
N LYS A 241 -2.86 15.24 -8.58
CA LYS A 241 -3.37 14.01 -7.95
C LYS A 241 -3.18 13.99 -6.44
N TYR A 242 -1.96 13.88 -5.96
CA TYR A 242 -1.67 13.60 -4.53
C TYR A 242 -1.97 14.77 -3.59
N GLN A 243 -2.07 15.99 -4.10
CA GLN A 243 -2.49 17.17 -3.36
C GLN A 243 -4.01 17.41 -3.46
N THR A 244 -4.73 16.64 -4.29
CA THR A 244 -6.16 16.84 -4.51
C THR A 244 -7.02 16.15 -3.44
N TRP A 245 -8.14 16.78 -3.10
CA TRP A 245 -9.10 16.19 -2.17
C TRP A 245 -9.83 15.01 -2.80
N GLU A 246 -10.09 15.09 -4.10
CA GLU A 246 -10.75 14.07 -4.91
C GLU A 246 -10.00 12.74 -4.89
N TRP A 247 -8.66 12.77 -4.95
CA TRP A 247 -7.86 11.57 -4.85
C TRP A 247 -7.79 11.05 -3.41
N ASN A 248 -7.48 11.91 -2.44
CA ASN A 248 -7.18 11.49 -1.07
C ASN A 248 -8.44 11.07 -0.29
N TYR A 249 -9.56 11.74 -0.51
CA TYR A 249 -10.83 11.50 0.19
C TYR A 249 -11.90 10.96 -0.75
N GLY A 250 -12.04 11.60 -1.93
CA GLY A 250 -13.04 11.24 -2.92
C GLY A 250 -14.47 11.54 -2.50
N ARG A 251 -15.40 11.42 -3.46
CA ARG A 251 -16.82 11.62 -3.19
C ARG A 251 -17.41 10.38 -2.53
N ASN A 252 -18.17 10.59 -1.46
CA ASN A 252 -18.94 9.54 -0.80
C ASN A 252 -20.44 9.83 -1.01
N PRO A 253 -21.05 9.35 -2.12
CA PRO A 253 -22.48 9.53 -2.37
C PRO A 253 -23.35 8.92 -1.27
N LYS A 254 -24.65 9.22 -1.31
CA LYS A 254 -25.60 8.57 -0.39
C LYS A 254 -25.70 7.10 -0.77
N TYR A 255 -25.78 6.24 0.24
CA TYR A 255 -26.09 4.82 0.07
C TYR A 255 -27.24 4.45 0.99
N ASN A 256 -28.07 3.51 0.56
CA ASN A 256 -29.16 2.95 1.36
C ASN A 256 -29.04 1.43 1.52
N TYR A 257 -28.00 0.85 0.94
CA TYR A 257 -27.57 -0.52 1.16
C TYR A 257 -26.06 -0.51 1.41
N ASP A 258 -25.64 -1.19 2.47
CA ASP A 258 -24.24 -1.45 2.77
C ASP A 258 -24.07 -2.87 3.27
N ASN A 259 -23.04 -3.56 2.76
CA ASN A 259 -22.65 -4.86 3.26
C ASN A 259 -21.13 -5.02 3.19
N SER A 260 -20.55 -5.65 4.21
CA SER A 260 -19.09 -5.78 4.29
C SER A 260 -18.69 -7.11 4.92
N HIS A 261 -17.67 -7.76 4.39
CA HIS A 261 -17.15 -9.02 4.91
C HIS A 261 -15.61 -9.09 4.85
N LYS A 262 -15.01 -9.71 5.87
CA LYS A 262 -13.55 -9.90 5.95
C LYS A 262 -13.17 -11.30 5.44
N TYR A 263 -12.78 -11.37 4.18
CA TYR A 263 -12.24 -12.58 3.56
C TYR A 263 -10.74 -12.75 3.89
N PRO A 264 -10.16 -13.95 3.68
CA PRO A 264 -8.71 -14.15 3.77
C PRO A 264 -7.91 -13.20 2.88
N ALA A 265 -8.49 -12.80 1.74
CA ALA A 265 -7.87 -11.89 0.78
C ALA A 265 -7.92 -10.40 1.16
N GLY A 266 -8.78 -10.02 2.11
CA GLY A 266 -9.02 -8.63 2.50
C GLY A 266 -10.46 -8.38 2.97
N LEU A 267 -10.70 -7.19 3.52
CA LEU A 267 -12.03 -6.64 3.77
C LEU A 267 -12.58 -6.19 2.44
N LEU A 268 -13.79 -6.63 2.12
CA LEU A 268 -14.61 -6.11 1.04
C LEU A 268 -15.82 -5.41 1.66
N ASP A 269 -16.08 -4.18 1.23
CA ASP A 269 -17.18 -3.34 1.69
C ASP A 269 -17.89 -2.76 0.46
N VAL A 270 -19.16 -3.11 0.27
CA VAL A 270 -19.96 -2.69 -0.88
C VAL A 270 -21.05 -1.75 -0.40
N ARG A 271 -21.12 -0.58 -1.03
CA ARG A 271 -22.08 0.48 -0.75
C ARG A 271 -22.87 0.79 -2.01
N LEU A 272 -24.19 0.63 -1.94
CA LEU A 272 -25.09 0.83 -3.08
C LEU A 272 -26.14 1.89 -2.76
N GLU A 273 -26.49 2.69 -3.76
CA GLU A 273 -27.75 3.42 -3.80
C GLU A 273 -28.74 2.67 -4.69
N VAL A 274 -29.78 2.11 -4.09
CA VAL A 274 -30.79 1.32 -4.80
C VAL A 274 -32.11 2.07 -4.80
N ARG A 275 -32.63 2.38 -6.00
CA ARG A 275 -33.94 3.03 -6.16
C ARG A 275 -34.79 2.27 -7.17
N GLY A 276 -36.06 2.04 -6.82
CA GLY A 276 -36.97 1.25 -7.67
C GLY A 276 -36.45 -0.17 -7.96
N GLY A 277 -35.66 -0.76 -7.05
CA GLY A 277 -35.05 -2.08 -7.24
C GLY A 277 -33.85 -2.11 -8.18
N ARG A 278 -33.32 -0.96 -8.61
CA ARG A 278 -32.13 -0.85 -9.46
C ARG A 278 -31.01 -0.09 -8.76
N ILE A 279 -29.77 -0.46 -9.06
CA ILE A 279 -28.57 0.19 -8.54
C ILE A 279 -28.34 1.50 -9.31
N GLU A 280 -28.47 2.65 -8.67
CA GLU A 280 -28.15 3.97 -9.25
C GLU A 280 -26.67 4.32 -9.08
N HIS A 281 -26.10 3.97 -7.94
CA HIS A 281 -24.69 4.17 -7.63
C HIS A 281 -24.11 2.95 -6.90
N ALA A 282 -22.87 2.60 -7.21
CA ALA A 282 -22.13 1.55 -6.54
C ALA A 282 -20.74 2.07 -6.14
N LYS A 283 -20.32 1.74 -4.92
CA LYS A 283 -18.95 1.89 -4.46
C LYS A 283 -18.47 0.63 -3.79
N ILE A 284 -17.24 0.24 -4.14
CA ILE A 284 -16.57 -0.93 -3.58
C ILE A 284 -15.31 -0.44 -2.87
N PHE A 285 -15.31 -0.59 -1.55
CA PHE A 285 -14.19 -0.28 -0.69
C PHE A 285 -13.54 -1.56 -0.16
N GLY A 286 -12.30 -1.45 0.32
CA GLY A 286 -11.62 -2.56 0.97
C GLY A 286 -10.13 -2.38 1.19
N ASP A 287 -9.55 -3.37 1.85
CA ASP A 287 -8.10 -3.50 2.07
C ASP A 287 -7.48 -4.68 1.30
N PHE A 288 -8.18 -5.16 0.26
CA PHE A 288 -7.69 -6.19 -0.66
C PHE A 288 -6.60 -5.67 -1.61
N PHE A 289 -5.91 -6.59 -2.27
CA PHE A 289 -4.89 -6.32 -3.29
C PHE A 289 -5.40 -6.83 -4.63
N GLY A 290 -5.87 -5.93 -5.48
CA GLY A 290 -6.29 -6.21 -6.84
C GLY A 290 -5.46 -5.47 -7.88
N VAL A 291 -5.72 -5.80 -9.14
CA VAL A 291 -5.16 -5.20 -10.35
C VAL A 291 -6.25 -4.42 -11.07
N GLY A 292 -5.87 -3.34 -11.75
CA GLY A 292 -6.81 -2.47 -12.46
C GLY A 292 -7.56 -1.50 -11.55
N GLU A 293 -8.67 -0.97 -12.04
CA GLU A 293 -9.50 0.01 -11.35
C GLU A 293 -10.83 -0.60 -10.95
N VAL A 294 -11.14 -0.62 -9.65
CA VAL A 294 -12.39 -1.18 -9.12
C VAL A 294 -13.63 -0.45 -9.68
N VAL A 295 -13.46 0.79 -10.14
CA VAL A 295 -14.51 1.55 -10.83
C VAL A 295 -15.03 0.84 -12.09
N ASP A 296 -14.23 -0.01 -12.73
CA ASP A 296 -14.67 -0.81 -13.87
C ASP A 296 -15.79 -1.76 -13.46
N VAL A 297 -15.65 -2.41 -12.29
CA VAL A 297 -16.68 -3.26 -11.70
C VAL A 297 -17.88 -2.43 -11.22
N GLU A 298 -17.63 -1.29 -10.56
CA GLU A 298 -18.70 -0.39 -10.09
C GLU A 298 -19.61 0.06 -11.24
N ASN A 299 -19.03 0.42 -12.39
CA ASN A 299 -19.76 0.90 -13.56
C ASN A 299 -20.68 -0.17 -14.17
N LEU A 300 -20.29 -1.44 -14.12
CA LEU A 300 -21.09 -2.55 -14.64
C LEU A 300 -22.35 -2.79 -13.81
N LEU A 301 -22.36 -2.37 -12.55
CA LEU A 301 -23.49 -2.53 -11.64
C LEU A 301 -24.55 -1.44 -11.84
N ILE A 302 -24.19 -0.30 -12.43
CA ILE A 302 -25.11 0.84 -12.58
C ILE A 302 -26.26 0.47 -13.54
N GLY A 303 -27.50 0.65 -13.07
CA GLY A 303 -28.74 0.33 -13.79
C GLY A 303 -29.20 -1.12 -13.64
N VAL A 304 -28.37 -2.00 -13.07
CA VAL A 304 -28.68 -3.41 -12.86
C VAL A 304 -29.73 -3.56 -11.77
N GLU A 305 -30.62 -4.54 -11.91
CA GLU A 305 -31.57 -4.89 -10.87
C GLU A 305 -30.83 -5.46 -9.66
N HIS A 306 -31.17 -5.01 -8.44
CA HIS A 306 -30.51 -5.45 -7.22
C HIS A 306 -31.04 -6.84 -6.82
N ASN A 307 -30.63 -7.86 -7.58
CA ASN A 307 -30.83 -9.28 -7.32
C ASN A 307 -29.65 -10.09 -7.87
N ARG A 308 -29.44 -11.28 -7.31
CA ARG A 308 -28.27 -12.12 -7.63
C ARG A 308 -28.11 -12.42 -9.12
N ASP A 309 -29.18 -12.82 -9.79
CA ASP A 309 -29.11 -13.28 -11.18
C ASP A 309 -28.74 -12.14 -12.14
N ALA A 310 -29.36 -10.97 -11.96
CA ALA A 310 -29.06 -9.79 -12.77
C ALA A 310 -27.62 -9.29 -12.56
N ILE A 311 -27.13 -9.29 -11.31
CA ILE A 311 -25.74 -8.91 -11.00
C ILE A 311 -24.77 -9.93 -11.57
N ALA A 312 -25.05 -11.23 -11.43
CA ALA A 312 -24.23 -12.30 -11.96
C ALA A 312 -24.09 -12.21 -13.50
N GLU A 313 -25.17 -11.87 -14.19
CA GLU A 313 -25.16 -11.63 -15.64
C GLU A 313 -24.35 -10.37 -16.00
N ALA A 314 -24.49 -9.28 -15.25
CA ALA A 314 -23.78 -8.02 -15.52
C ALA A 314 -22.25 -8.16 -15.41
N ILE A 315 -21.76 -9.01 -14.51
CA ILE A 315 -20.33 -9.24 -14.28
C ILE A 315 -19.78 -10.52 -14.95
N LYS A 316 -20.56 -11.19 -15.81
CA LYS A 316 -20.23 -12.54 -16.32
C LYS A 316 -18.91 -12.62 -17.09
N ASP A 317 -18.56 -11.55 -17.81
CA ASP A 317 -17.37 -11.47 -18.66
C ASP A 317 -16.18 -10.84 -17.94
N VAL A 318 -16.31 -10.61 -16.62
CA VAL A 318 -15.28 -9.96 -15.80
C VAL A 318 -14.68 -10.94 -14.81
N ASP A 319 -13.36 -10.98 -14.79
CA ASP A 319 -12.62 -11.66 -13.73
C ASP A 319 -12.64 -10.80 -12.46
N ILE A 320 -13.57 -11.08 -11.55
CA ILE A 320 -13.67 -10.37 -10.26
C ILE A 320 -12.39 -10.51 -9.44
N SER A 321 -11.69 -11.63 -9.53
CA SER A 321 -10.46 -11.85 -8.78
C SER A 321 -9.30 -11.00 -9.30
N HIS A 322 -9.36 -10.54 -10.56
CA HIS A 322 -8.44 -9.52 -11.07
C HIS A 322 -8.54 -8.24 -10.24
N TYR A 323 -9.76 -7.74 -10.01
CA TYR A 323 -10.02 -6.44 -9.35
C TYR A 323 -10.00 -6.50 -7.83
N LEU A 324 -10.43 -7.63 -7.25
CA LEU A 324 -10.62 -7.80 -5.81
C LEU A 324 -9.57 -8.73 -5.17
N GLY A 325 -8.57 -9.18 -5.95
CA GLY A 325 -7.56 -10.14 -5.53
C GLY A 325 -8.15 -11.54 -5.39
N ARG A 326 -7.73 -12.31 -4.37
CA ARG A 326 -8.22 -13.70 -4.17
C ARG A 326 -9.68 -13.80 -3.67
N ILE A 327 -10.49 -12.76 -3.83
CA ILE A 327 -11.94 -12.80 -3.59
C ILE A 327 -12.59 -13.35 -4.86
N THR A 328 -13.34 -14.43 -4.72
CA THR A 328 -14.00 -15.12 -5.84
C THR A 328 -15.27 -14.38 -6.29
N ARG A 329 -15.70 -14.65 -7.53
CA ARG A 329 -16.98 -14.15 -8.05
C ARG A 329 -18.16 -14.54 -7.16
N GLU A 330 -18.19 -15.77 -6.64
CA GLU A 330 -19.28 -16.21 -5.76
C GLU A 330 -19.26 -15.49 -4.40
N GLU A 331 -18.09 -15.32 -3.79
CA GLU A 331 -17.96 -14.52 -2.56
C GLU A 331 -18.42 -13.07 -2.75
N PHE A 332 -18.09 -12.48 -3.90
CA PHE A 332 -18.57 -11.14 -4.26
C PHE A 332 -20.08 -11.10 -4.44
N LEU A 333 -20.65 -12.07 -5.17
CA LEU A 333 -22.10 -12.19 -5.38
C LEU A 333 -22.86 -12.38 -4.06
N ASP A 334 -22.38 -13.25 -3.19
CA ASP A 334 -22.97 -13.49 -1.85
C ASP A 334 -22.99 -12.22 -0.98
N LEU A 335 -22.02 -11.34 -1.16
CA LEU A 335 -21.96 -10.09 -0.38
C LEU A 335 -22.91 -9.03 -0.93
N ILE A 336 -23.03 -8.91 -2.26
CA ILE A 336 -23.73 -7.79 -2.91
C ILE A 336 -25.22 -8.06 -3.15
N SER A 337 -25.63 -9.32 -3.26
CA SER A 337 -26.99 -9.72 -3.69
C SER A 337 -28.01 -9.85 -2.58
#